data_AF-A0A4D4KTX8-F1
#
_entry.id   AF-A0A4D4KTX8-F1
#
_cell.length_a   1.000
_cell.length_b   1.000
_cell.length_c   1.000
_cell.angle_alpha   90.00
_cell.angle_beta   90.00
_cell.angle_gamma   90.00
#
_symmetry.space_group_name_H-M   'P 1'
#
loop_
_entity.id
_entity.type
_entity.pdbx_description
1 polymer ?
#
loop_
_entity_poly.entity_id
_entity_poly.type
_entity_poly.pdbx_seq_one_letter_code
_entity_poly.pdbx_strand_id
1 'polypeptide(L)'
;MQDNLEDRLRVVEDRLAIYDLLAAHPLSADTGEPGFIESICTPDVVFDRGAGLAGARGRDNMVTFVGSDAHHTAIAGGPTHFGNLPLIELNGDTAMATSYIALITPDEKGEERELANHGTSTGFRIHRIVANRWSLVREDG
;
A
#
# COMPACT_ATOMS: atom_id res chain seq x y z
N MET A 1 -1.94 -20.72 -28.91
CA MET A 1 -0.86 -19.76 -29.25
C MET A 1 0.33 -20.18 -28.40
N GLN A 2 1.48 -20.43 -29.02
CA GLN A 2 2.64 -20.95 -28.29
C GLN A 2 3.30 -19.76 -27.60
N ASP A 3 3.22 -19.71 -26.26
CA ASP A 3 3.89 -18.69 -25.43
C ASP A 3 5.36 -18.63 -25.83
N ASN A 4 5.75 -17.54 -26.51
CA ASN A 4 7.15 -17.34 -26.84
C ASN A 4 7.91 -16.92 -25.56
N LEU A 5 9.25 -16.93 -25.60
CA LEU A 5 10.05 -16.59 -24.42
C LEU A 5 9.78 -15.16 -23.93
N GLU A 6 9.53 -14.22 -24.86
CA GLU A 6 9.28 -12.81 -24.56
C GLU A 6 7.95 -12.65 -23.81
N ASP A 7 6.90 -13.37 -24.21
CA ASP A 7 5.60 -13.36 -23.53
C ASP A 7 5.71 -13.91 -22.09
N ARG A 8 6.48 -14.98 -21.91
CA ARG A 8 6.72 -15.56 -20.58
C ARG A 8 7.57 -14.64 -19.70
N LEU A 9 8.58 -13.99 -20.28
CA LEU A 9 9.41 -13.03 -19.55
C LEU A 9 8.58 -11.81 -19.12
N ARG A 10 7.77 -11.27 -20.03
CA ARG A 10 6.86 -10.15 -19.74
C ARG A 10 5.95 -10.47 -18.54
N VAL A 11 5.37 -11.66 -18.49
CA VAL A 11 4.55 -12.12 -17.34
C VAL A 11 5.32 -12.11 -16.02
N VAL A 12 6.62 -12.41 -16.03
CA VAL A 12 7.48 -12.35 -14.83
C VAL A 12 7.78 -10.90 -14.47
N GLU A 13 8.16 -10.07 -15.44
CA GLU A 13 8.47 -8.65 -15.25
C GLU A 13 7.28 -7.88 -14.70
N ASP A 14 6.07 -8.12 -15.21
CA ASP A 14 4.84 -7.50 -14.73
C ASP A 14 4.57 -7.83 -13.27
N ARG A 15 4.73 -9.11 -12.94
CA ARG A 15 4.49 -9.58 -11.59
C ARG A 15 5.51 -8.98 -10.61
N LEU A 16 6.77 -8.84 -11.03
CA LEU A 16 7.80 -8.16 -10.24
C LEU A 16 7.50 -6.68 -10.07
N ALA A 17 7.13 -5.97 -11.16
CA ALA A 17 6.76 -4.56 -11.09
C ALA A 17 5.57 -4.31 -10.14
N ILE A 18 4.57 -5.19 -10.16
CA ILE A 18 3.44 -5.12 -9.22
C ILE A 18 3.89 -5.39 -7.78
N TYR A 19 4.77 -6.37 -7.55
CA TYR A 19 5.32 -6.62 -6.21
C TYR A 19 6.10 -5.42 -5.69
N ASP A 20 6.94 -4.80 -6.51
CA ASP A 20 7.72 -3.62 -6.13
C ASP A 20 6.80 -2.44 -5.83
N LEU A 21 5.77 -2.19 -6.65
CA LEU A 21 4.77 -1.15 -6.42
C LEU A 21 4.05 -1.36 -5.09
N LEU A 22 3.56 -2.58 -4.83
CA LEU A 22 2.79 -2.90 -3.63
C LEU A 22 3.67 -2.98 -2.37
N ALA A 23 4.97 -3.27 -2.51
CA ALA A 23 5.93 -3.19 -1.42
C ALA A 23 6.25 -1.73 -1.05
N ALA A 24 6.33 -0.84 -2.05
CA ALA A 24 6.65 0.57 -1.84
C ALA A 24 5.45 1.41 -1.37
N HIS A 25 4.22 1.10 -1.80
CA HIS A 25 3.05 1.91 -1.47
C HIS A 25 2.76 2.08 0.04
N PRO A 26 2.82 1.04 0.88
CA PRO A 26 2.65 1.21 2.33
C PRO A 26 3.72 2.15 2.93
N LEU A 27 4.95 2.05 2.44
CA LEU A 27 6.06 2.89 2.89
C LEU A 27 5.85 4.35 2.51
N SER A 28 5.40 4.63 1.28
CA SER A 28 5.11 6.01 0.85
C SER A 28 3.95 6.63 1.63
N ALA A 29 2.95 5.83 2.02
CA ALA A 29 1.90 6.29 2.92
C ALA A 29 2.43 6.59 4.33
N ASP A 30 3.33 5.76 4.87
CA ASP A 30 3.91 5.95 6.20
C ASP A 30 4.95 7.09 6.27
N THR A 31 5.53 7.48 5.12
CA THR A 31 6.43 8.65 5.03
C THR A 31 5.75 9.92 4.54
N GLY A 32 4.54 9.82 3.99
CA GLY A 32 3.82 10.94 3.39
C GLY A 32 4.50 11.44 2.12
N GLU A 33 4.96 10.55 1.24
CA GLU A 33 5.71 10.88 0.02
C GLU A 33 4.76 11.13 -1.18
N PRO A 34 4.46 12.40 -1.54
CA PRO A 34 3.51 12.71 -2.60
C PRO A 34 4.03 12.36 -4.00
N GLY A 35 5.35 12.43 -4.24
CA GLY A 35 5.92 12.18 -5.57
C GLY A 35 5.78 10.72 -6.00
N PHE A 36 5.80 9.79 -5.05
CA PHE A 36 5.51 8.39 -5.32
C PHE A 36 4.05 8.19 -5.74
N ILE A 37 3.10 8.83 -5.06
CA ILE A 37 1.67 8.77 -5.43
C ILE A 37 1.46 9.34 -6.83
N GLU A 38 2.14 10.43 -7.17
CA GLU A 38 2.07 11.05 -8.49
C GLU A 38 2.58 10.11 -9.60
N SER A 39 3.62 9.32 -9.32
CA SER A 39 4.23 8.41 -10.30
C SER A 39 3.46 7.12 -10.52
N ILE A 40 2.71 6.63 -9.53
CA ILE A 40 2.00 5.33 -9.64
C ILE A 40 0.50 5.44 -9.96
N CYS A 41 -0.11 6.61 -9.74
CA CYS A 41 -1.55 6.77 -9.91
C CYS A 41 -1.91 7.23 -11.33
N THR A 42 -2.92 6.60 -11.94
CA THR A 42 -3.54 7.13 -13.14
C THR A 42 -4.28 8.44 -12.82
N PRO A 43 -4.51 9.33 -13.82
CA PRO A 43 -5.24 10.58 -13.60
C PRO A 43 -6.62 10.39 -12.95
N ASP A 44 -7.27 9.25 -13.19
CA ASP A 44 -8.61 8.90 -12.73
C ASP A 44 -8.64 7.91 -11.56
N VAL A 45 -7.50 7.68 -10.89
CA VAL A 45 -7.38 6.72 -9.77
C VAL A 45 -8.50 6.89 -8.73
N VAL A 46 -8.95 5.77 -8.17
CA VAL A 46 -9.92 5.77 -7.07
C VAL A 46 -9.28 5.08 -5.88
N PHE A 47 -9.15 5.81 -4.77
CA PHE A 47 -8.76 5.26 -3.49
C PHE A 47 -9.99 5.13 -2.60
N ASP A 48 -10.47 3.90 -2.49
CA ASP A 48 -11.58 3.54 -1.61
C ASP A 48 -11.04 2.95 -0.30
N ARG A 49 -11.46 3.52 0.82
CA ARG A 49 -11.06 3.08 2.16
C ARG A 49 -12.11 2.20 2.85
N GLY A 50 -13.24 1.94 2.19
CA GLY A 50 -14.41 1.27 2.73
C GLY A 50 -15.46 2.24 3.25
N ALA A 51 -16.64 1.69 3.57
CA ALA A 51 -17.80 2.46 4.01
C ALA A 51 -17.49 3.32 5.25
N GLY A 52 -17.92 4.59 5.22
CA GLY A 52 -17.76 5.53 6.33
C GLY A 52 -16.39 6.20 6.43
N LEU A 53 -15.46 5.90 5.51
CA LEU A 53 -14.15 6.56 5.45
C LEU A 53 -14.02 7.38 4.17
N ALA A 54 -13.52 8.61 4.30
CA ALA A 54 -13.22 9.46 3.16
C ALA A 54 -12.04 8.88 2.37
N GLY A 55 -12.30 8.51 1.12
CA GLY A 55 -11.30 8.17 0.12
C GLY A 55 -10.88 9.38 -0.71
N ALA A 56 -10.27 9.12 -1.87
CA ALA A 56 -9.95 10.16 -2.85
C ALA A 56 -10.21 9.66 -4.28
N ARG A 57 -10.51 10.59 -5.18
CA ARG A 57 -10.73 10.31 -6.61
C ARG A 57 -9.92 11.29 -7.44
N GLY A 58 -9.14 10.75 -8.37
CA GLY A 58 -8.18 11.48 -9.18
C GLY A 58 -6.82 11.62 -8.48
N ARG A 59 -5.75 11.59 -9.28
CA ARG A 59 -4.37 11.62 -8.78
C ARG A 59 -4.07 12.83 -7.90
N ASP A 60 -4.49 14.02 -8.32
CA ASP A 60 -4.21 15.27 -7.60
C ASP A 60 -4.84 15.27 -6.19
N ASN A 61 -6.03 14.68 -6.07
CA ASN A 61 -6.68 14.52 -4.77
C ASN A 61 -5.99 13.45 -3.92
N MET A 62 -5.42 12.40 -4.52
CA MET A 62 -4.60 11.43 -3.80
C MET A 62 -3.29 12.04 -3.28
N VAL A 63 -2.61 12.84 -4.10
CA VAL A 63 -1.43 13.59 -3.69
C VAL A 63 -1.77 14.55 -2.54
N THR A 64 -2.87 15.30 -2.67
CA THR A 64 -3.36 16.19 -1.60
C THR A 64 -3.73 15.42 -0.34
N PHE A 65 -4.32 14.23 -0.46
CA PHE A 65 -4.70 13.39 0.67
C PHE A 65 -3.48 12.95 1.48
N VAL A 66 -2.46 12.42 0.81
CA VAL A 66 -1.23 11.93 1.46
C VAL A 66 -0.40 13.08 2.03
N GLY A 67 -0.42 14.25 1.39
CA GLY A 67 0.24 15.47 1.90
C GLY A 67 -0.57 16.28 2.91
N SER A 68 -1.72 15.78 3.38
CA SER A 68 -2.58 16.55 4.29
C SER A 68 -2.06 16.61 5.72
N ASP A 69 -2.35 17.71 6.44
CA ASP A 69 -1.98 17.85 7.86
C ASP A 69 -2.53 16.72 8.73
N ALA A 70 -3.73 16.21 8.41
CA ALA A 70 -4.32 15.09 9.12
C ALA A 70 -3.52 13.79 8.92
N HIS A 71 -3.02 13.56 7.69
CA HIS A 71 -2.17 12.40 7.39
C HIS A 71 -0.79 12.53 8.05
N HIS A 72 -0.18 13.71 8.01
CA HIS A 72 1.08 13.98 8.73
C HIS A 72 0.93 13.87 10.26
N THR A 73 -0.21 14.28 10.82
CA THR A 73 -0.53 14.04 12.23
C THR A 73 -0.60 12.55 12.54
N ALA A 74 -1.20 11.75 11.65
CA ALA A 74 -1.20 10.31 11.80
C ALA A 74 0.24 9.76 11.75
N ILE A 75 1.06 10.14 10.76
CA ILE A 75 2.48 9.73 10.64
C ILE A 75 3.27 10.03 11.92
N ALA A 76 3.08 11.21 12.52
CA ALA A 76 3.75 11.57 13.78
C ALA A 76 3.40 10.62 14.95
N GLY A 77 2.24 9.96 14.89
CA GLY A 77 1.83 8.90 15.83
C GLY A 77 2.43 7.52 15.54
N GLY A 78 3.32 7.38 14.55
CA GLY A 78 4.05 6.15 14.23
C GLY A 78 3.22 4.98 13.67
N PRO A 79 2.22 5.18 12.79
CA PRO A 79 1.52 4.10 12.14
C PRO A 79 2.48 3.29 11.27
N THR A 80 2.12 2.04 11.04
CA THR A 80 2.78 1.17 10.08
C THR A 80 1.72 0.44 9.28
N HIS A 81 1.76 0.60 7.97
CA HIS A 81 0.98 -0.18 7.04
C HIS A 81 1.75 -1.47 6.69
N PHE A 82 1.36 -2.58 7.31
CA PHE A 82 2.01 -3.88 7.10
C PHE A 82 1.21 -4.76 6.15
N GLY A 83 1.74 -4.96 4.94
CA GLY A 83 1.12 -5.79 3.91
C GLY A 83 1.66 -7.22 3.87
N ASN A 84 0.84 -8.18 3.45
CA ASN A 84 1.32 -9.51 3.05
C ASN A 84 1.65 -9.56 1.55
N LEU A 85 2.27 -10.66 1.11
CA LEU A 85 2.49 -10.93 -0.31
C LEU A 85 1.13 -11.01 -1.06
N PRO A 86 0.91 -10.18 -2.10
CA PRO A 86 -0.35 -10.15 -2.82
C PRO A 86 -0.54 -11.37 -3.73
N LEU A 87 -1.80 -11.81 -3.89
CA LEU A 87 -2.21 -12.68 -4.99
C LEU A 87 -2.40 -11.82 -6.24
N ILE A 88 -1.64 -12.11 -7.31
CA ILE A 88 -1.63 -11.35 -8.56
C ILE A 88 -2.22 -12.17 -9.71
N GLU A 89 -3.26 -11.63 -10.34
CA GLU A 89 -3.90 -12.15 -11.55
C GLU A 89 -3.62 -11.18 -12.71
N LEU A 90 -2.89 -11.65 -13.72
CA LEU A 90 -2.55 -10.86 -14.91
C LEU A 90 -3.54 -11.14 -16.05
N ASN A 91 -3.89 -10.12 -16.82
CA ASN A 91 -4.74 -10.20 -17.99
C ASN A 91 -4.27 -9.19 -19.05
N GLY A 92 -3.29 -9.61 -19.86
CA GLY A 92 -2.63 -8.73 -20.83
C GLY A 92 -1.98 -7.54 -20.13
N ASP A 93 -2.40 -6.34 -20.49
CA ASP A 93 -1.92 -5.08 -19.91
C ASP A 93 -2.72 -4.63 -18.69
N THR A 94 -3.59 -5.48 -18.15
CA THR A 94 -4.31 -5.21 -16.91
C THR A 94 -3.98 -6.27 -15.86
N ALA A 95 -4.06 -5.89 -14.59
CA ALA A 95 -3.86 -6.82 -13.50
C ALA A 95 -4.79 -6.54 -12.32
N MET A 96 -5.04 -7.59 -11.55
CA MET A 96 -5.65 -7.53 -10.24
C MET A 96 -4.66 -8.01 -9.20
N ALA A 97 -4.47 -7.24 -8.13
CA ALA A 97 -3.73 -7.70 -6.96
C ALA A 97 -4.60 -7.63 -5.71
N THR A 98 -4.71 -8.75 -4.99
CA THR A 98 -5.47 -8.83 -3.73
C THR A 98 -4.52 -9.15 -2.58
N SER A 99 -4.59 -8.36 -1.52
CA SER A 99 -3.78 -8.53 -0.31
C SER A 99 -4.56 -8.17 0.94
N TYR A 100 -3.96 -8.43 2.09
CA TYR A 100 -4.32 -7.85 3.37
C TYR A 100 -3.32 -6.75 3.72
N ILE A 101 -3.80 -5.67 4.33
CA ILE A 101 -2.96 -4.70 5.03
C ILE A 101 -3.45 -4.55 6.46
N ALA A 102 -2.53 -4.64 7.40
CA ALA A 102 -2.75 -4.27 8.78
C ALA A 102 -2.25 -2.85 9.00
N LEU A 103 -3.07 -1.99 9.60
CA LEU A 103 -2.62 -0.73 10.17
C LEU A 103 -2.25 -0.99 11.62
N ILE A 104 -0.96 -0.93 11.91
CA ILE A 104 -0.39 -1.15 13.23
C ILE A 104 -0.02 0.20 13.81
N THR A 105 -0.30 0.44 15.09
CA THR A 105 0.05 1.69 15.78
C THR A 105 0.65 1.37 17.14
N PRO A 106 1.54 2.22 17.68
CA PRO A 106 1.98 2.12 19.07
C PRO A 106 0.77 2.03 20.00
N ASP A 107 0.85 1.18 21.01
CA ASP A 107 -0.16 1.13 22.05
C ASP A 107 0.25 2.03 23.21
N GLU A 108 -0.06 3.33 23.11
CA GLU A 108 0.31 4.34 24.12
C GLU A 108 -0.29 4.07 25.52
N LYS A 109 -1.28 3.18 25.60
CA LYS A 109 -1.96 2.81 26.85
C LYS A 109 -1.75 1.33 27.22
N GLY A 110 -0.87 0.63 26.49
CA GLY A 110 -0.54 -0.75 26.76
C GLY A 110 0.27 -0.91 28.05
N GLU A 111 0.25 -2.11 28.62
CA GLU A 111 1.13 -2.46 29.74
C GLU A 111 2.56 -2.64 29.24
N GLU A 112 3.54 -2.12 29.97
CA GLU A 112 4.95 -2.34 29.66
C GLU A 112 5.34 -3.82 29.82
N ARG A 113 6.01 -4.36 28.81
CA ARG A 113 6.50 -5.74 28.77
C ARG A 113 7.93 -5.75 28.30
N GLU A 114 8.79 -6.46 29.04
CA GLU A 114 10.14 -6.78 28.59
C GLU A 114 10.08 -7.90 27.56
N LEU A 115 10.84 -7.74 26.48
CA LEU A 115 11.10 -8.77 25.50
C LEU A 115 12.61 -9.00 25.45
N ALA A 116 13.03 -10.21 25.81
CA ALA A 116 14.43 -10.60 25.84
C ALA A 116 15.17 -10.18 24.55
N ASN A 117 16.27 -9.45 24.73
CA ASN A 117 17.12 -8.89 23.66
C ASN A 117 16.46 -7.80 22.78
N HIS A 118 15.29 -7.28 23.16
CA HIS A 118 14.56 -6.24 22.43
C HIS A 118 14.05 -5.10 23.34
N GLY A 119 14.24 -5.22 24.66
CA GLY A 119 13.94 -4.16 25.63
C GLY A 119 12.49 -4.15 26.10
N THR A 120 12.09 -3.06 26.75
CA THR A 120 10.74 -2.87 27.29
C THR A 120 9.93 -1.92 26.43
N SER A 121 8.68 -2.25 26.14
CA SER A 121 7.72 -1.33 25.51
C SER A 121 6.29 -1.66 25.92
N THR A 122 5.36 -0.74 25.66
CA THR A 122 3.91 -0.97 25.75
C THR A 122 3.38 -1.77 24.54
N GLY A 123 4.24 -2.06 23.56
CA GLY A 123 3.92 -2.80 22.36
C GLY A 123 3.16 -2.00 21.30
N PHE A 124 2.58 -2.75 20.37
CA PHE A 124 1.78 -2.22 19.28
C PHE A 124 0.42 -2.90 19.25
N ARG A 125 -0.59 -2.18 18.76
CA ARG A 125 -1.92 -2.70 18.51
C ARG A 125 -2.25 -2.68 17.03
N ILE A 126 -3.03 -3.65 16.60
CA ILE A 126 -3.62 -3.66 15.26
C ILE A 126 -4.84 -2.74 15.30
N HIS A 127 -4.74 -1.57 14.67
CA HIS A 127 -5.84 -0.62 14.56
C HIS A 127 -6.92 -1.13 13.62
N ARG A 128 -6.51 -1.77 12.51
CA ARG A 128 -7.41 -2.31 11.48
C ARG A 128 -6.70 -3.35 10.63
N ILE A 129 -7.43 -4.35 10.13
CA ILE A 129 -7.02 -5.21 9.02
C ILE A 129 -8.09 -5.12 7.94
N VAL A 130 -7.67 -4.95 6.69
CA VAL A 130 -8.58 -4.95 5.53
C VAL A 130 -8.01 -5.80 4.41
N ALA A 131 -8.91 -6.41 3.64
CA ALA A 131 -8.58 -6.90 2.30
C ALA A 131 -8.52 -5.68 1.36
N ASN A 132 -7.41 -5.52 0.65
CA ASN A 132 -7.23 -4.52 -0.40
C ASN A 132 -7.26 -5.18 -1.76
N ARG A 133 -7.82 -4.46 -2.72
CA ARG A 133 -7.89 -4.84 -4.12
C ARG A 133 -7.29 -3.71 -4.95
N TRP A 134 -6.31 -4.03 -5.77
CA TRP A 134 -5.68 -3.13 -6.73
C TRP A 134 -6.12 -3.50 -8.13
N SER A 135 -6.74 -2.56 -8.83
CA SER A 135 -6.93 -2.63 -10.28
C SER A 135 -5.80 -1.86 -10.93
N LEU A 136 -4.99 -2.56 -11.73
CA LEU A 136 -3.74 -2.04 -12.29
C LEU A 136 -3.80 -2.11 -13.82
N VAL A 137 -3.19 -1.13 -14.46
CA VAL A 137 -2.97 -1.09 -15.90
C VAL A 137 -1.48 -0.84 -16.14
N ARG A 138 -0.91 -1.52 -17.14
CA ARG A 138 0.41 -1.18 -17.64
C ARG A 138 0.28 0.10 -18.45
N GLU A 139 1.06 1.10 -18.09
CA GLU A 139 1.35 2.23 -18.95
C GLU A 139 2.76 2.02 -19.51
N ASP A 140 2.91 2.15 -20.83
CA ASP A 140 4.23 2.13 -21.45
C ASP A 140 4.97 3.42 -21.08
N GLY A 141 6.17 3.27 -20.51
CA GLY A 141 7.12 4.36 -20.27
C GLY A 141 8.09 4.53 -21.42
#